data_AF-A0A0T6BHS9-F1
#
_entry.id   AF-A0A0T6BHS9-F1
#
_cell.length_a   1.000
_cell.length_b   1.000
_cell.length_c   1.000
_cell.angle_alpha   90.00
_cell.angle_beta   90.00
_cell.angle_gamma   90.00
#
_symmetry.space_group_name_H-M   'P 1'
#
loop_
_entity.id
_entity.type
_entity.pdbx_description
1 polymer ?
#
loop_
_entity_poly.entity_id
_entity_poly.type
_entity_poly.pdbx_seq_one_letter_code
_entity_poly.pdbx_strand_id
1 'polypeptide(L)'
;MALFSRNTEAPLITLTNCDDAASESGIEFVEWSRNKPCVLYAKDKKNRIHIWDLSVSDIFPVCTIPFKDEINFMKLSPNITKDENVKRSYMVLISNTFNVNLYILNKDHGQQNPADYDINVKKFLNYVNRL
;
A
#
# COMPACT_ATOMS: atom_id res chain seq x y z
N MET A 1 -8.04 1.74 -9.50
CA MET A 1 -7.49 2.85 -8.70
C MET A 1 -6.58 3.67 -9.60
N ALA A 2 -6.61 5.00 -9.55
CA ALA A 2 -5.72 5.83 -10.38
C ALA A 2 -4.82 6.70 -9.51
N LEU A 3 -3.54 6.80 -9.87
CA LEU A 3 -2.55 7.66 -9.23
C LEU A 3 -2.36 8.91 -10.09
N PHE A 4 -2.41 10.06 -9.45
CA PHE A 4 -2.21 11.36 -10.09
C PHE A 4 -1.00 12.06 -9.46
N SER A 5 -0.22 12.77 -10.28
CA SER A 5 0.69 13.79 -9.77
C SER A 5 -0.07 15.09 -9.63
N ARG A 6 0.27 15.90 -8.61
CA ARG A 6 -0.31 17.25 -8.48
C ARG A 6 0.04 18.18 -9.64
N ASN A 7 1.07 17.83 -10.41
CA ASN A 7 1.54 18.63 -11.54
C ASN A 7 0.91 18.20 -12.88
N THR A 8 0.08 17.15 -12.89
CA THR A 8 -0.51 16.59 -14.11
C THR A 8 -2.00 16.36 -13.93
N GLU A 9 -2.81 16.76 -14.91
CA GLU A 9 -4.26 16.52 -14.87
C GLU A 9 -4.62 15.09 -15.30
N ALA A 10 -3.74 14.43 -16.05
CA ALA A 10 -3.88 13.03 -16.45
C ALA A 10 -3.40 12.08 -15.33
N PRO A 11 -4.03 10.90 -15.18
CA PRO A 11 -3.52 9.87 -14.29
C PRO A 11 -2.16 9.38 -14.77
N LEU A 12 -1.20 9.30 -13.86
CA LEU A 12 0.11 8.71 -14.12
C LEU A 12 0.00 7.20 -14.35
N ILE A 13 -0.84 6.55 -13.54
CA ILE A 13 -1.09 5.12 -13.66
C ILE A 13 -2.50 4.77 -13.20
N THR A 14 -3.13 3.83 -13.91
CA THR A 14 -4.38 3.20 -13.49
C THR A 14 -4.10 1.75 -13.11
N LEU A 15 -4.17 1.46 -11.82
CA LEU A 15 -4.00 0.14 -11.24
C LEU A 15 -5.32 -0.62 -11.27
N THR A 16 -5.30 -1.77 -11.93
CA THR A 16 -6.44 -2.68 -12.09
C THR A 16 -6.19 -3.99 -11.36
N ASN A 17 -7.19 -4.46 -10.62
CA ASN A 17 -7.18 -5.84 -10.15
C ASN A 17 -7.80 -6.68 -11.28
N CYS A 18 -7.06 -7.62 -11.87
CA CYS A 18 -7.52 -8.36 -13.03
C CYS A 18 -7.48 -9.87 -12.78
N ASP A 19 -8.65 -10.47 -13.00
CA ASP A 19 -8.91 -11.85 -13.43
C ASP A 19 -10.34 -11.95 -14.01
N ASP A 20 -11.23 -11.00 -13.71
CA ASP A 20 -12.53 -10.87 -14.38
C ASP A 20 -12.69 -9.47 -14.98
N ALA A 21 -13.01 -9.38 -16.27
CA ALA A 21 -13.58 -8.18 -16.90
C ALA A 21 -14.91 -7.72 -16.24
N ALA A 22 -15.39 -8.47 -15.24
CA ALA A 22 -16.56 -8.25 -14.42
C ALA A 22 -16.25 -7.97 -12.94
N SER A 23 -15.01 -7.64 -12.55
CA SER A 23 -14.69 -7.42 -11.12
C SER A 23 -15.26 -6.09 -10.59
N GLU A 24 -16.54 -6.13 -10.21
CA GLU A 24 -17.34 -5.10 -9.52
C GLU A 24 -16.83 -4.71 -8.12
N SER A 25 -15.68 -5.23 -7.70
CA SER A 25 -15.12 -4.95 -6.37
C SER A 25 -14.43 -3.59 -6.38
N GLY A 26 -15.22 -2.53 -6.22
CA GLY A 26 -14.69 -1.18 -6.03
C GLY A 26 -13.70 -1.12 -4.87
N ILE A 27 -12.69 -0.25 -5.00
CA ILE A 27 -11.78 0.05 -3.89
C ILE A 27 -12.51 0.97 -2.91
N GLU A 28 -12.43 0.66 -1.62
CA GLU A 28 -13.06 1.47 -0.57
C GLU A 28 -12.09 2.44 0.05
N PHE A 29 -10.88 1.99 0.39
CA PHE A 29 -9.83 2.85 0.92
C PHE A 29 -8.43 2.34 0.59
N VAL A 30 -7.49 3.27 0.65
CA VAL A 30 -6.08 3.07 0.28
C VAL A 30 -5.20 3.66 1.36
N GLU A 31 -4.19 2.93 1.79
CA GLU A 31 -3.12 3.42 2.65
C GLU A 31 -1.78 3.27 1.94
N TRP A 32 -1.03 4.37 1.87
CA TRP A 32 0.32 4.37 1.31
C TRP A 32 1.32 4.04 2.41
N SER A 33 2.25 3.12 2.13
CA SER A 33 3.39 2.92 3.02
C SER A 33 4.21 4.19 3.16
N ARG A 34 4.38 4.63 4.41
CA ARG A 34 5.25 5.77 4.73
C ARG A 34 6.73 5.39 4.79
N ASN A 35 7.02 4.09 4.86
CA ASN A 35 8.38 3.56 4.92
C ASN A 35 8.88 3.06 3.55
N LYS A 36 7.97 2.84 2.60
CA LYS A 36 8.25 2.22 1.29
C LYS A 36 7.52 3.00 0.19
N PRO A 37 8.19 3.94 -0.51
CA PRO A 37 7.54 4.84 -1.48
C PRO A 37 6.78 4.14 -2.61
N CYS A 38 7.21 2.95 -3.04
CA CYS A 38 6.56 2.19 -4.11
C CYS A 38 5.39 1.31 -3.62
N VAL A 39 5.13 1.23 -2.31
CA VAL A 39 4.20 0.24 -1.75
C VAL A 39 2.89 0.88 -1.30
N LEU A 40 1.78 0.34 -1.80
CA LEU A 40 0.41 0.76 -1.51
C LEU A 40 -0.42 -0.43 -1.04
N TYR A 41 -1.34 -0.17 -0.11
CA TYR A 41 -2.31 -1.14 0.38
C TYR A 41 -3.71 -0.65 0.03
N ALA A 42 -4.50 -1.45 -0.66
CA ALA A 42 -5.86 -1.08 -1.06
C ALA A 42 -6.85 -2.14 -0.61
N LYS A 43 -7.92 -1.72 0.08
CA LYS A 43 -9.01 -2.62 0.51
C LYS A 43 -10.16 -2.53 -0.49
N ASP A 44 -10.66 -3.68 -0.91
CA ASP A 44 -11.78 -3.78 -1.86
C ASP A 44 -13.12 -4.15 -1.19
N LYS A 45 -14.23 -4.01 -1.92
CA LYS A 45 -15.58 -4.36 -1.46
C LYS A 45 -15.78 -5.85 -1.13
N LYS A 46 -14.88 -6.73 -1.61
CA LYS A 46 -14.87 -8.16 -1.26
C LYS A 46 -14.05 -8.45 0.00
N ASN A 47 -13.70 -7.40 0.75
CA ASN A 47 -12.94 -7.47 1.99
C ASN A 47 -11.55 -8.11 1.83
N ARG A 48 -10.87 -7.77 0.74
CA ARG A 48 -9.50 -8.18 0.45
C ARG A 48 -8.59 -6.97 0.50
N ILE A 49 -7.41 -7.15 1.08
CA ILE A 49 -6.32 -6.17 0.99
C ILE A 49 -5.39 -6.58 -0.14
N HIS A 50 -5.28 -5.72 -1.13
CA HIS A 50 -4.33 -5.81 -2.23
C HIS A 50 -3.08 -5.00 -1.88
N ILE A 51 -1.93 -5.66 -1.96
CA ILE A 51 -0.62 -5.04 -1.77
C ILE A 51 -0.02 -4.83 -3.16
N TRP A 52 0.29 -3.58 -3.46
CA TRP A 52 0.98 -3.18 -4.68
C TRP A 52 2.39 -2.77 -4.33
N ASP A 53 3.38 -3.28 -5.08
CA ASP A 53 4.73 -2.76 -5.07
C ASP A 53 5.10 -2.38 -6.51
N LEU A 54 5.06 -1.07 -6.77
CA LEU A 54 5.31 -0.50 -8.09
C LEU A 54 6.76 -0.68 -8.57
N SER A 55 7.67 -1.11 -7.70
CA SER A 55 9.02 -1.49 -8.12
C SER A 55 9.08 -2.91 -8.70
N VAL A 56 8.03 -3.71 -8.49
CA VAL A 56 7.93 -5.11 -8.91
C VAL A 56 6.88 -5.30 -10.01
N SER A 57 5.68 -4.76 -9.81
CA SER A 57 4.56 -4.89 -10.74
C SER A 57 3.63 -3.69 -10.62
N ASP A 58 3.32 -3.11 -11.77
CA ASP A 58 2.39 -2.00 -11.95
C ASP A 58 1.09 -2.42 -12.66
N ILE A 59 1.00 -3.70 -13.07
CA ILE A 59 -0.16 -4.29 -13.75
C ILE A 59 -1.09 -5.02 -12.77
N PHE A 60 -0.51 -5.81 -11.86
CA PHE A 60 -1.26 -6.60 -10.86
C PHE A 60 -0.70 -6.44 -9.44
N PRO A 61 -1.53 -6.60 -8.39
CA PRO A 61 -1.05 -6.63 -7.01
C PRO A 61 -0.01 -7.73 -6.82
N VAL A 62 1.05 -7.45 -6.05
CA VAL A 62 2.06 -8.46 -5.70
C VAL A 62 1.54 -9.47 -4.68
N CYS A 63 0.52 -9.08 -3.91
CA CYS A 63 -0.14 -9.95 -2.94
C CYS A 63 -1.60 -9.52 -2.76
N THR A 64 -2.49 -10.48 -2.53
CA THR A 64 -3.88 -10.23 -2.16
C THR A 64 -4.24 -11.12 -0.97
N ILE A 65 -4.74 -10.51 0.10
CA ILE A 65 -5.06 -11.19 1.35
C ILE A 65 -6.56 -11.03 1.64
N PRO A 66 -7.35 -12.12 1.65
CA PRO A 66 -8.75 -12.06 2.03
C PRO A 66 -8.91 -12.01 3.55
N PHE A 67 -9.87 -11.24 4.05
CA PHE A 67 -10.24 -11.18 5.46
C PHE A 67 -11.65 -11.70 5.67
N LYS A 68 -11.85 -12.44 6.77
CA LYS A 68 -13.16 -12.97 7.14
C LYS A 68 -14.07 -11.91 7.74
N ASP A 69 -13.51 -11.09 8.64
CA ASP A 69 -14.24 -10.01 9.30
C ASP A 69 -14.12 -8.74 8.46
N GLU A 70 -15.24 -8.07 8.22
CA GLU A 70 -15.31 -6.85 7.40
C GLU A 70 -14.42 -5.75 8.00
N ILE A 71 -13.45 -5.26 7.24
CA ILE A 71 -12.53 -4.22 7.67
C ILE A 71 -13.14 -2.85 7.38
N ASN A 72 -13.41 -2.08 8.42
CA ASN A 72 -13.93 -0.73 8.30
C ASN A 72 -12.81 0.32 8.24
N PHE A 73 -11.69 0.06 8.93
CA PHE A 73 -10.55 0.98 8.96
C PHE A 73 -9.23 0.24 8.88
N MET A 74 -8.29 0.83 8.14
CA MET A 74 -6.91 0.38 8.03
C MET A 74 -5.99 1.57 8.28
N LYS A 75 -4.98 1.40 9.14
CA LYS A 75 -3.92 2.38 9.34
C LYS A 75 -2.55 1.72 9.45
N LEU A 76 -1.57 2.33 8.80
CA LEU A 76 -0.17 1.95 8.91
C LEU A 76 0.52 2.76 10.02
N SER A 77 1.52 2.14 10.64
CA SER A 77 2.36 2.78 11.64
C SER A 77 2.94 4.11 11.14
N PRO A 78 2.96 5.17 11.97
CA PRO A 78 3.48 6.46 11.56
C PRO A 78 5.01 6.44 11.40
N ASN A 79 5.46 6.65 10.15
CA ASN A 79 6.80 7.06 9.69
C ASN A 79 8.05 6.28 10.15
N ILE A 80 9.09 6.44 9.33
CA ILE A 80 10.49 6.13 9.64
C ILE A 80 10.89 7.02 10.81
N THR A 81 11.01 6.44 11.99
CA THR A 81 11.61 7.17 13.10
C THR A 81 13.13 7.17 12.94
N LYS A 82 13.77 8.26 13.40
CA LYS A 82 15.23 8.30 13.52
C LYS A 82 15.74 7.44 14.68
N ASP A 83 14.83 6.95 15.52
CA ASP A 83 15.14 6.02 16.59
C ASP A 83 15.39 4.62 16.02
N GLU A 84 16.66 4.24 15.95
CA GLU A 84 17.14 2.92 15.49
C GLU A 84 16.56 1.75 16.31
N ASN A 85 15.96 2.03 17.47
CA ASN A 85 15.32 1.00 18.30
C ASN A 85 13.93 0.58 17.78
N VAL A 86 13.23 1.44 17.04
CA VAL A 86 11.88 1.12 16.52
C VAL A 86 11.99 0.39 15.19
N LYS A 87 12.23 -0.91 15.25
CA LYS A 87 12.48 -1.72 14.05
C LYS A 87 11.22 -2.24 13.36
N ARG A 88 10.04 -2.02 13.94
CA ARG A 88 8.81 -2.70 13.53
C ARG A 88 7.81 -1.72 12.95
N SER A 89 7.42 -1.97 11.71
CA SER A 89 6.22 -1.39 11.13
C SER A 89 5.05 -2.29 11.44
N TYR A 90 3.87 -1.70 11.58
CA TYR A 90 2.65 -2.42 11.88
C TYR A 90 1.48 -1.83 11.10
N MET A 91 0.46 -2.66 10.94
CA MET A 91 -0.83 -2.29 10.38
C MET A 91 -1.90 -2.57 11.42
N VAL A 92 -2.74 -1.57 11.69
CA VAL A 92 -3.91 -1.71 12.55
C VAL A 92 -5.13 -1.83 11.65
N LEU A 93 -5.91 -2.88 11.85
CA LEU A 93 -7.19 -3.09 11.21
C LEU A 93 -8.30 -3.04 12.26
N ILE A 94 -9.36 -2.30 11.99
CA ILE A 94 -10.57 -2.27 12.82
C ILE A 94 -11.69 -2.91 12.02
N SER A 95 -12.26 -3.98 12.56
CA SER A 95 -13.39 -4.68 11.93
C SER A 95 -14.73 -4.05 12.27
N ASN A 96 -15.79 -4.46 11.57
CA ASN A 96 -17.18 -4.13 11.88
C ASN A 96 -17.65 -4.65 13.25
N THR A 97 -16.99 -5.66 13.80
CA THR A 97 -17.19 -6.17 15.16
C THR A 97 -16.45 -5.36 16.22
N PHE A 98 -15.84 -4.22 15.85
CA PHE A 98 -15.01 -3.37 16.71
C PHE A 98 -13.77 -4.07 17.27
N ASN A 99 -13.35 -5.19 16.68
CA ASN A 99 -12.08 -5.82 17.03
C ASN A 99 -10.93 -5.00 16.43
N VAL A 100 -9.93 -4.71 17.25
CA VAL A 100 -8.70 -4.05 16.85
C VAL A 100 -7.61 -5.10 16.67
N ASN A 101 -7.19 -5.33 15.43
CA ASN A 101 -6.14 -6.28 15.08
C ASN A 101 -4.84 -5.54 14.73
N LEU A 102 -3.76 -5.89 15.41
CA LEU A 102 -2.42 -5.36 15.16
C LEU A 102 -1.59 -6.41 14.41
N TYR A 103 -1.23 -6.10 13.16
CA TYR A 103 -0.35 -6.93 12.34
C TYR A 103 1.05 -6.33 12.32
N ILE A 104 2.05 -7.09 12.77
CA ILE A 104 3.45 -6.71 12.62
C ILE A 104 3.88 -7.03 11.20
N LEU A 105 4.35 -6.02 10.47
CA LEU A 105 4.84 -6.19 9.10
C LEU A 105 6.22 -6.84 9.13
N ASN A 106 6.49 -7.69 8.13
CA ASN A 106 7.79 -8.31 7.96
C ASN A 106 8.86 -7.26 7.56
N LYS A 107 10.11 -7.69 7.38
CA LYS A 107 11.22 -6.79 7.01
C LYS A 107 11.02 -6.13 5.64
N ASP A 108 10.36 -6.81 4.70
CA ASP A 108 10.14 -6.30 3.34
C ASP A 108 9.17 -5.12 3.32
N HIS A 109 8.20 -5.13 4.23
CA HIS A 109 7.21 -4.08 4.43
C HIS A 109 7.51 -3.19 5.66
N GLY A 110 8.66 -3.42 6.30
CA GLY A 110 9.10 -2.77 7.53
C GLY A 110 9.83 -1.44 7.30
N GLN A 111 10.43 -0.92 8.37
CA GLN A 111 11.29 0.27 8.29
C GLN A 111 12.52 -0.01 7.41
N GLN A 112 12.92 1.02 6.67
CA GLN A 112 14.17 1.05 5.93
C GLN A 112 15.17 1.95 6.64
N ASN A 113 16.47 1.71 6.45
CA ASN A 113 17.44 2.72 6.83
C ASN A 113 17.26 3.97 5.94
N PRO A 114 17.68 5.16 6.41
CA PRO A 114 17.46 6.40 5.67
C PRO A 114 18.08 6.42 4.27
N ALA A 115 19.26 5.82 4.09
CA ALA A 115 19.94 5.79 2.79
C ALA A 115 19.16 4.98 1.74
N ASP A 116 18.64 3.82 2.13
CA ASP A 116 17.80 2.99 1.28
C ASP A 116 16.48 3.68 0.94
N TYR A 117 15.89 4.40 1.91
CA TYR A 117 14.69 5.18 1.66
C TYR A 117 14.90 6.23 0.58
N ASP A 118 15.97 7.03 0.68
CA ASP A 118 16.29 8.06 -0.32
C ASP A 118 16.52 7.47 -1.71
N ILE A 119 17.17 6.31 -1.80
CA ILE A 119 17.33 5.56 -3.05
C ILE A 119 15.97 5.13 -3.61
N ASN A 120 15.08 4.60 -2.77
CA ASN A 120 13.76 4.14 -3.21
C ASN A 120 12.83 5.29 -3.60
N VAL A 121 12.92 6.45 -2.95
CA VAL A 121 12.24 7.67 -3.38
C VAL A 121 12.71 8.07 -4.77
N LYS A 122 14.02 8.11 -5.03
CA LYS A 122 14.56 8.41 -6.36
C LYS A 122 14.10 7.42 -7.41
N LYS A 123 14.08 6.12 -7.10
CA LYS A 123 13.55 5.07 -8.00
C LYS A 123 12.08 5.32 -8.32
N PHE A 124 11.25 5.59 -7.32
CA PHE A 124 9.83 5.88 -7.50
C PHE A 124 9.62 7.11 -8.39
N LEU A 125 10.33 8.22 -8.12
CA LEU A 125 10.23 9.43 -8.93
C LEU A 125 10.66 9.20 -10.38
N ASN A 126 11.75 8.45 -10.60
CA ASN A 126 12.20 8.10 -11.94
C ASN A 126 11.19 7.22 -12.68
N TYR A 127 10.53 6.30 -11.97
CA TYR A 127 9.45 5.49 -12.53
C TYR A 127 8.26 6.36 -12.94
N VAL A 128 7.78 7.22 -12.03
CA VAL A 128 6.64 8.12 -12.28
C VAL A 128 6.92 9.10 -13.42
N ASN A 129 8.14 9.66 -13.51
CA ASN A 129 8.50 10.61 -14.57
C ASN A 129 8.60 9.98 -15.97
N ARG A 130 8.58 8.64 -16.07
CA ARG A 130 8.59 7.92 -17.35
C ARG A 130 7.18 7.59 -17.85
N LEU A 131 6.18 7.73 -16.99
CA LEU A 131 4.76 7.57 -17.31
C LEU A 131 4.18 8.90 -17.80
#